data_AF-A0A258DZ32-F1
#
_entry.id   AF-A0A258DZ32-F1
#
_cell.length_a   1.000
_cell.length_b   1.000
_cell.length_c   1.000
_cell.angle_alpha   90.00
_cell.angle_beta   90.00
_cell.angle_gamma   90.00
#
_symmetry.space_group_name_H-M   'P 1'
#
loop_
_entity.id
_entity.type
_entity.pdbx_description
1 polymer ?
#
loop_
_entity_poly.entity_id
_entity_poly.type
_entity_poly.pdbx_seq_one_letter_code
_entity_poly.pdbx_strand_id
1 'polypeptide(L)'
;TDFSQFTVDFEPSSGAVEFLEAWVDLPDSTRRMADERSVFTRPTAAAQTSPGFVSKQTKTLILPPLKVGSRIHVKYRLTVERVDAFGFNEINVFPLNRAMDLGISVTLPADLRLNIAHRGPFEVSDSTSGAVRTIEATISRDRPILQASEPYAPPPLEVAPLFQMSSLDGFQELGAIYYRNSVDKQTVTPEIAQLASQIVGTKTGVEAARAIHDWVASNIRYLAVWLGDTAAMVPHDAATVLKNGYGDCKDHVSLMQALLAAVNIRSAPALIQWGGLFQPLPLWSTQGINHVMVYLPDHDLY
;
A
#
# COMPACT_ATOMS: atom_id res chain seq x y z
N THR A 1 -12.89 5.93 17.54
CA THR A 1 -11.88 6.84 16.97
C THR A 1 -11.44 7.80 18.03
N ASP A 2 -10.14 7.98 18.19
CA ASP A 2 -9.60 9.01 19.06
C ASP A 2 -9.58 10.34 18.30
N PHE A 3 -10.37 11.32 18.78
CA PHE A 3 -10.45 12.64 18.17
C PHE A 3 -9.41 13.62 18.72
N SER A 4 -8.62 13.22 19.73
CA SER A 4 -7.65 14.09 20.41
C SER A 4 -6.33 14.26 19.65
N GLN A 5 -6.13 13.55 18.54
CA GLN A 5 -4.94 13.64 17.72
C GLN A 5 -5.27 13.58 16.23
N PHE A 6 -4.37 14.15 15.42
CA PHE A 6 -4.36 14.00 13.97
C PHE A 6 -3.02 13.40 13.54
N THR A 7 -3.05 12.42 12.66
CA THR A 7 -1.85 11.67 12.25
C THR A 7 -1.75 11.58 10.75
N VAL A 8 -0.53 11.73 10.23
CA VAL A 8 -0.20 11.54 8.81
C VAL A 8 1.03 10.66 8.72
N ASP A 9 0.93 9.57 7.96
CA ASP A 9 2.06 8.69 7.68
C ASP A 9 2.84 9.21 6.46
N PHE A 10 4.17 9.05 6.49
CA PHE A 10 5.04 9.44 5.39
C PHE A 10 6.34 8.61 5.39
N GLU A 11 7.02 8.59 4.24
CA GLU A 11 8.36 8.03 4.13
C GLU A 11 9.40 9.15 4.35
N PRO A 12 10.17 9.13 5.46
CA PRO A 12 11.10 10.22 5.76
C PRO A 12 12.26 10.36 4.77
N SER A 13 12.59 9.33 3.97
CA SER A 13 13.67 9.43 2.97
C SER A 13 13.31 10.25 1.73
N SER A 14 12.03 10.50 1.50
CA SER A 14 11.49 11.01 0.23
C SER A 14 10.27 11.93 0.42
N GLY A 15 9.93 12.26 1.65
CA GLY A 15 8.77 13.06 1.95
C GLY A 15 8.84 13.73 3.31
N ALA A 16 7.92 14.67 3.49
CA ALA A 16 7.81 15.45 4.71
C ALA A 16 6.35 15.83 4.98
N VAL A 17 5.98 15.87 6.25
CA VAL A 17 4.68 16.39 6.70
C VAL A 17 4.90 17.69 7.46
N GLU A 18 4.10 18.70 7.17
CA GLU A 18 4.08 19.99 7.86
C GLU A 18 2.64 20.31 8.27
N PHE A 19 2.40 20.57 9.56
CA PHE A 19 1.12 21.11 10.03
C PHE A 19 1.18 22.63 9.88
N LEU A 20 0.40 23.16 8.94
CA LEU A 20 0.41 24.58 8.57
C LEU A 20 -0.44 25.41 9.53
N GLU A 21 -1.63 24.90 9.86
CA GLU A 21 -2.56 25.55 10.78
C GLU A 21 -3.31 24.47 11.57
N ALA A 22 -3.44 24.65 12.88
CA ALA A 22 -4.30 23.79 13.68
C ALA A 22 -4.86 24.50 14.91
N TRP A 23 -6.17 24.39 15.11
CA TRP A 23 -6.85 24.94 16.29
C TRP A 23 -8.16 24.20 16.60
N VAL A 24 -8.67 24.43 17.80
CA VAL A 24 -9.98 23.96 18.25
C VAL A 24 -10.83 25.16 18.64
N ASP A 25 -12.00 25.30 18.04
CA ASP A 25 -13.03 26.23 18.48
C ASP A 25 -13.94 25.48 19.48
N LEU A 26 -13.99 25.94 20.72
CA LEU A 26 -14.84 25.38 21.78
C LEU A 26 -16.31 25.80 21.62
N PRO A 27 -17.27 25.12 22.27
CA PRO A 27 -18.68 25.48 22.20
C PRO A 27 -19.00 26.90 22.71
N ASP A 28 -18.16 27.42 23.62
CA ASP A 28 -18.24 28.78 24.14
C ASP A 28 -17.59 29.82 23.20
N SER A 29 -17.26 29.42 21.97
CA SER A 29 -16.55 30.21 20.95
C SER A 29 -15.10 30.56 21.30
N THR A 30 -14.53 30.00 22.37
CA THR A 30 -13.10 30.14 22.67
C THR A 30 -12.27 29.36 21.66
N ARG A 31 -11.36 30.03 20.96
CA ARG A 31 -10.36 29.39 20.11
C ARG A 31 -9.13 28.98 20.91
N ARG A 32 -8.64 27.77 20.69
CA ARG A 32 -7.36 27.28 21.23
C ARG A 32 -6.47 26.81 20.09
N MET A 33 -5.32 27.46 19.92
CA MET A 33 -4.31 27.03 18.96
C MET A 33 -3.63 25.75 19.44
N ALA A 34 -3.27 24.87 18.53
CA ALA A 34 -2.37 23.77 18.85
C ALA A 34 -0.94 24.32 19.06
N ASP A 35 -0.21 23.75 20.02
CA ASP A 35 1.19 24.13 20.31
C ASP A 35 2.11 23.41 19.33
N GLU A 36 3.15 24.06 18.80
CA GLU A 36 4.16 23.37 17.97
C GLU A 36 4.83 22.20 18.71
N ARG A 37 4.97 22.30 20.03
CA ARG A 37 5.49 21.23 20.90
C ARG A 37 4.56 20.03 21.01
N SER A 38 3.32 20.16 20.54
CA SER A 38 2.34 19.07 20.46
C SER A 38 2.49 18.23 19.18
N VAL A 39 3.46 18.58 18.32
CA VAL A 39 3.80 17.81 17.13
C VAL A 39 5.01 16.92 17.39
N PHE A 40 4.88 15.63 17.11
CA PHE A 40 6.00 14.69 17.19
C PHE A 40 5.93 13.63 16.11
N THR A 41 7.08 13.03 15.84
CA THR A 41 7.23 11.98 14.83
C THR A 41 7.62 10.68 15.53
N ARG A 42 6.95 9.59 15.17
CA ARG A 42 7.22 8.24 15.71
C ARG A 42 7.27 7.22 14.58
N PRO A 43 7.93 6.06 14.75
CA PRO A 43 7.76 4.93 13.84
C PRO A 43 6.28 4.52 13.73
N THR A 44 5.86 4.13 12.53
CA THR A 44 4.50 3.59 12.29
C THR A 44 4.23 2.32 13.12
N ALA A 45 2.96 1.93 13.25
CA ALA A 45 2.60 0.68 13.92
C ALA A 45 3.28 -0.56 13.28
N ALA A 46 3.37 -0.59 11.95
CA ALA A 46 4.11 -1.64 11.23
C ALA A 46 5.60 -1.68 11.62
N ALA A 47 6.24 -0.51 11.76
CA ALA A 47 7.62 -0.41 12.22
C ALA A 47 7.81 -0.86 13.67
N GLN A 48 6.77 -0.81 14.52
CA GLN A 48 6.85 -1.35 15.89
C GLN A 48 6.88 -2.88 15.89
N THR A 49 6.20 -3.53 14.94
CA THR A 49 6.19 -4.99 14.78
C THR A 49 7.40 -5.53 13.99
N SER A 50 8.11 -4.67 13.27
CA SER A 50 9.36 -5.02 12.56
C SER A 50 10.39 -3.89 12.67
N PRO A 51 10.96 -3.66 13.89
CA PRO A 51 11.86 -2.54 14.15
C PRO A 51 13.11 -2.59 13.26
N GLY A 52 13.40 -1.47 12.60
CA GLY A 52 14.55 -1.35 11.69
C GLY A 52 14.33 -1.94 10.29
N PHE A 53 13.18 -2.57 10.03
CA PHE A 53 12.81 -3.14 8.72
C PHE A 53 11.66 -2.40 8.05
N VAL A 54 11.07 -1.41 8.70
CA VAL A 54 10.07 -0.50 8.12
C VAL A 54 10.52 0.94 8.40
N SER A 55 10.71 1.73 7.34
CA SER A 55 11.21 3.12 7.43
C SER A 55 10.12 4.16 7.66
N LYS A 56 8.86 3.87 7.28
CA LYS A 56 7.74 4.81 7.40
C LYS A 56 7.54 5.31 8.82
N GLN A 57 7.28 6.61 8.92
CA GLN A 57 7.02 7.32 10.17
C GLN A 57 5.62 7.94 10.17
N THR A 58 5.08 8.15 11.35
CA THR A 58 3.82 8.85 11.59
C THR A 58 4.13 10.20 12.25
N LYS A 59 3.74 11.30 11.59
CA LYS A 59 3.73 12.62 12.21
C LYS A 59 2.38 12.82 12.90
N THR A 60 2.42 13.11 14.20
CA THR A 60 1.25 13.24 15.06
C THR A 60 1.16 14.66 15.58
N LEU A 61 -0.03 15.25 15.50
CA LEU A 61 -0.43 16.49 16.16
C LEU A 61 -1.39 16.15 17.30
N ILE A 62 -1.04 16.52 18.54
CA ILE A 62 -1.97 16.43 19.67
C ILE A 62 -2.80 17.71 19.74
N LEU A 63 -4.11 17.55 19.75
CA LEU A 63 -5.04 18.66 19.75
C LEU A 63 -5.25 19.21 21.17
N PRO A 64 -5.57 20.52 21.31
CA PRO A 64 -6.03 21.09 22.56
C PRO A 64 -7.22 20.31 23.17
N PRO A 65 -7.47 20.44 24.49
CA PRO A 65 -8.58 19.76 25.15
C PRO A 65 -9.92 20.01 24.46
N LEU A 66 -10.63 18.92 24.18
CA LEU A 66 -11.91 18.92 23.48
C LEU A 66 -13.08 18.92 24.48
N LYS A 67 -14.20 19.51 24.06
CA LYS A 67 -15.51 19.38 24.70
C LYS A 67 -16.54 18.91 23.67
N VAL A 68 -17.65 18.36 24.13
CA VAL A 68 -18.79 18.07 23.24
C VAL A 68 -19.21 19.37 22.55
N GLY A 69 -19.28 19.35 21.22
CA GLY A 69 -19.58 20.52 20.38
C GLY A 69 -18.34 21.30 19.90
N SER A 70 -17.12 20.89 20.28
CA SER A 70 -15.89 21.46 19.72
C SER A 70 -15.79 21.25 18.21
N ARG A 71 -15.19 22.22 17.51
CA ARG A 71 -14.82 22.13 16.09
C ARG A 71 -13.30 22.08 15.96
N ILE A 72 -12.80 21.07 15.26
CA ILE A 72 -11.37 20.86 15.03
C ILE A 72 -11.04 21.36 13.63
N HIS A 73 -9.99 22.15 13.53
CA HIS A 73 -9.47 22.68 12.28
C HIS A 73 -8.01 22.26 12.15
N VAL A 74 -7.68 21.57 11.06
CA VAL A 74 -6.31 21.14 10.76
C VAL A 74 -6.07 21.34 9.27
N LYS A 75 -4.95 21.97 8.95
CA LYS A 75 -4.42 22.13 7.60
C LYS A 75 -2.98 21.65 7.62
N TYR A 76 -2.64 20.75 6.72
CA TYR A 76 -1.30 20.19 6.62
C TYR A 76 -0.85 20.12 5.17
N ARG A 77 0.45 19.98 4.98
CA ARG A 77 1.10 19.68 3.70
C ARG A 77 1.85 18.37 3.84
N LEU A 78 1.62 17.46 2.90
CA LEU A 78 2.47 16.29 2.66
C LEU A 78 3.23 16.56 1.35
N THR A 79 4.56 16.56 1.43
CA THR A 79 5.43 16.62 0.26
C THR A 79 5.96 15.22 -0.02
N VAL A 80 5.91 14.80 -1.28
CA VAL A 80 6.51 13.56 -1.78
C VAL A 80 7.42 13.91 -2.96
N GLU A 81 8.72 13.70 -2.80
CA GLU A 81 9.76 14.06 -3.76
C GLU A 81 10.10 12.91 -4.71
N ARG A 82 9.82 11.68 -4.29
CA ARG A 82 10.01 10.48 -5.10
C ARG A 82 8.71 9.69 -5.14
N VAL A 83 8.20 9.49 -6.34
CA VAL A 83 7.03 8.65 -6.58
C VAL A 83 7.43 7.18 -6.51
N ASP A 84 6.52 6.34 -6.03
CA ASP A 84 6.65 4.89 -6.03
C ASP A 84 7.00 4.34 -7.43
N ALA A 85 7.68 3.18 -7.48
CA ALA A 85 8.09 2.53 -8.74
C ALA A 85 6.91 2.22 -9.68
N PHE A 86 5.69 2.13 -9.14
CA PHE A 86 4.45 1.90 -9.85
C PHE A 86 3.72 3.21 -10.22
N GLY A 87 4.38 4.36 -10.05
CA GLY A 87 3.81 5.67 -10.34
C GLY A 87 2.83 6.16 -9.29
N PHE A 88 2.05 7.19 -9.65
CA PHE A 88 1.11 7.84 -8.75
C PHE A 88 -0.17 7.01 -8.64
N ASN A 89 -0.54 6.63 -7.42
CA ASN A 89 -1.70 5.79 -7.14
C ASN A 89 -2.38 6.24 -5.84
N GLU A 90 -3.56 6.83 -5.95
CA GLU A 90 -4.28 7.39 -4.81
C GLU A 90 -5.73 6.94 -4.77
N ILE A 91 -6.25 6.71 -3.56
CA ILE A 91 -7.66 6.43 -3.33
C ILE A 91 -8.16 7.30 -2.17
N ASN A 92 -9.32 7.88 -2.37
CA ASN A 92 -10.03 8.65 -1.36
C ASN A 92 -11.34 7.92 -1.06
N VAL A 93 -11.35 7.17 0.04
CA VAL A 93 -12.56 6.47 0.51
C VAL A 93 -13.42 7.42 1.32
N PHE A 94 -14.66 7.60 0.92
CA PHE A 94 -15.61 8.45 1.61
C PHE A 94 -16.33 7.66 2.71
N PRO A 95 -16.05 7.91 4.00
CA PRO A 95 -16.52 7.07 5.09
C PRO A 95 -18.04 7.05 5.20
N LEU A 96 -18.61 5.86 5.35
CA LEU A 96 -20.06 5.68 5.47
C LEU A 96 -20.62 6.23 6.79
N ASN A 97 -19.82 6.20 7.86
CA ASN A 97 -20.25 6.45 9.23
C ASN A 97 -20.19 7.92 9.67
N ARG A 98 -20.07 8.88 8.74
CA ARG A 98 -19.98 10.31 9.05
C ARG A 98 -20.85 11.13 8.13
N ALA A 99 -21.51 12.14 8.68
CA ALA A 99 -21.99 13.26 7.88
C ALA A 99 -20.79 14.17 7.57
N MET A 100 -20.52 14.43 6.30
CA MET A 100 -19.39 15.23 5.87
C MET A 100 -19.51 15.66 4.41
N ASP A 101 -18.77 16.71 4.08
CA ASP A 101 -18.45 17.11 2.73
C ASP A 101 -16.97 16.80 2.47
N LEU A 102 -16.69 16.23 1.31
CA LEU A 102 -15.34 15.97 0.82
C LEU A 102 -15.18 16.67 -0.52
N GLY A 103 -14.13 17.50 -0.62
CA GLY A 103 -13.67 18.09 -1.87
C GLY A 103 -12.24 17.67 -2.17
N ILE A 104 -12.00 17.25 -3.40
CA ILE A 104 -10.70 16.87 -3.93
C ILE A 104 -10.41 17.80 -5.11
N SER A 105 -9.23 18.40 -5.12
CA SER A 105 -8.74 19.22 -6.22
C SER A 105 -7.33 18.79 -6.58
N VAL A 106 -7.11 18.51 -7.86
CA VAL A 106 -5.84 18.03 -8.39
C VAL A 106 -5.44 18.91 -9.56
N THR A 107 -4.21 19.42 -9.49
CA THR A 107 -3.61 20.24 -10.54
C THR A 107 -2.35 19.54 -11.01
N LEU A 108 -2.25 19.31 -12.32
CA LEU A 108 -1.14 18.58 -12.93
C LEU A 108 -0.78 19.16 -14.32
N PRO A 109 0.44 18.91 -14.82
CA PRO A 109 0.77 19.20 -16.21
C PRO A 109 -0.20 18.50 -17.17
N ALA A 110 -0.61 19.19 -18.23
CA ALA A 110 -1.60 18.67 -19.18
C ALA A 110 -1.14 17.40 -19.93
N ASP A 111 0.16 17.20 -20.05
CA ASP A 111 0.80 16.04 -20.68
C ASP A 111 1.08 14.89 -19.69
N LEU A 112 0.93 15.12 -18.38
CA LEU A 112 1.10 14.07 -17.39
C LEU A 112 -0.13 13.15 -17.37
N ARG A 113 0.10 11.87 -17.64
CA ARG A 113 -0.94 10.84 -17.63
C ARG A 113 -1.47 10.63 -16.22
N LEU A 114 -2.79 10.80 -16.06
CA LEU A 114 -3.52 10.47 -14.84
C LEU A 114 -4.94 10.01 -15.20
N ASN A 115 -5.23 8.75 -14.89
CA ASN A 115 -6.56 8.16 -15.00
C ASN A 115 -7.34 8.43 -13.71
N ILE A 116 -8.63 8.75 -13.84
CA ILE A 116 -9.54 8.95 -12.72
C ILE A 116 -10.76 8.06 -12.86
N ALA A 117 -11.26 7.53 -11.74
CA ALA A 117 -12.57 6.90 -11.68
C ALA A 117 -13.15 6.99 -10.27
N HIS A 118 -14.44 6.74 -10.13
CA HIS A 118 -15.10 6.79 -8.85
C HIS A 118 -16.22 5.77 -8.74
N ARG A 119 -16.58 5.45 -7.49
CA ARG A 119 -17.81 4.72 -7.14
C ARG A 119 -18.63 5.61 -6.22
N GLY A 120 -19.95 5.62 -6.44
CA GLY A 120 -20.86 6.49 -5.72
C GLY A 120 -21.00 7.86 -6.36
N PRO A 121 -21.86 8.72 -5.79
CA PRO A 121 -22.37 9.93 -6.44
C PRO A 121 -21.39 11.11 -6.28
N PHE A 122 -20.18 10.97 -6.81
CA PHE A 122 -19.26 12.10 -6.92
C PHE A 122 -19.70 13.02 -8.07
N GLU A 123 -19.69 14.32 -7.82
CA GLU A 123 -19.71 15.33 -8.88
C GLU A 123 -18.27 15.57 -9.30
N VAL A 124 -17.94 15.32 -10.57
CA VAL A 124 -16.56 15.37 -11.07
C VAL A 124 -16.46 16.32 -12.25
N SER A 125 -15.45 17.20 -12.23
CA SER A 125 -15.04 18.02 -13.35
C SER A 125 -13.57 17.71 -13.72
N ASP A 126 -13.28 17.74 -15.01
CA ASP A 126 -11.93 17.52 -15.55
C ASP A 126 -11.75 18.46 -16.74
N SER A 127 -10.84 19.41 -16.59
CA SER A 127 -10.65 20.48 -17.56
C SER A 127 -9.17 20.78 -17.76
N THR A 128 -8.82 21.26 -18.96
CA THR A 128 -7.44 21.64 -19.29
C THR A 128 -7.43 23.08 -19.78
N SER A 129 -6.55 23.89 -19.20
CA SER A 129 -6.31 25.29 -19.59
C SER A 129 -4.83 25.50 -19.80
N GLY A 130 -4.43 25.72 -21.05
CA GLY A 130 -3.01 25.81 -21.43
C GLY A 130 -2.24 24.53 -21.09
N ALA A 131 -1.18 24.68 -20.30
CA ALA A 131 -0.31 23.56 -19.89
C ALA A 131 -0.77 22.86 -18.60
N VAL A 132 -1.95 23.21 -18.07
CA VAL A 132 -2.43 22.71 -16.78
C VAL A 132 -3.76 22.00 -16.95
N ARG A 133 -3.85 20.77 -16.46
CA ARG A 133 -5.10 20.03 -16.24
C ARG A 133 -5.52 20.19 -14.78
N THR A 134 -6.82 20.35 -14.56
CA THR A 134 -7.43 20.46 -13.25
C THR A 134 -8.60 19.50 -13.14
N ILE A 135 -8.57 18.67 -12.11
CA ILE A 135 -9.61 17.71 -11.78
C ILE A 135 -10.19 18.11 -10.43
N GLU A 136 -11.51 18.24 -10.36
CA GLU A 136 -12.24 18.46 -9.11
C GLU A 136 -13.25 17.34 -8.90
N ALA A 137 -13.36 16.87 -7.66
CA ALA A 137 -14.36 15.89 -7.27
C ALA A 137 -14.95 16.25 -5.91
N THR A 138 -16.27 16.30 -5.83
CA THR A 138 -16.99 16.58 -4.58
C THR A 138 -18.00 15.48 -4.27
N ILE A 139 -18.20 15.24 -2.98
CA ILE A 139 -19.27 14.37 -2.48
C ILE A 139 -19.71 14.89 -1.12
N SER A 140 -21.01 14.86 -0.88
CA SER A 140 -21.65 15.31 0.36
C SER A 140 -22.55 14.25 0.94
N ARG A 141 -22.63 14.20 2.26
CA ARG A 141 -23.57 13.35 2.98
C ARG A 141 -24.02 14.04 4.26
N ASP A 142 -25.32 14.28 4.37
CA ASP A 142 -25.90 14.98 5.52
C ASP A 142 -26.08 14.09 6.75
N ARG A 143 -26.08 12.76 6.58
CA ARG A 143 -26.35 11.81 7.66
C ARG A 143 -25.42 10.60 7.60
N PRO A 144 -24.83 10.17 8.73
CA PRO A 144 -24.04 8.95 8.75
C PRO A 144 -24.91 7.72 8.47
N ILE A 145 -24.37 6.75 7.73
CA ILE A 145 -24.88 5.38 7.73
C ILE A 145 -24.28 4.71 8.95
N LEU A 146 -25.08 4.65 10.01
CA LEU A 146 -24.77 3.92 11.23
C LEU A 146 -25.17 2.46 11.05
N GLN A 147 -24.38 1.72 10.29
CA GLN A 147 -24.47 0.27 10.30
C GLN A 147 -23.55 -0.25 11.42
N ALA A 148 -24.07 -1.15 12.26
CA ALA A 148 -23.21 -1.87 13.18
C ALA A 148 -22.14 -2.60 12.37
N SER A 149 -20.88 -2.57 12.81
CA SER A 149 -19.85 -3.37 12.15
C SER A 149 -20.22 -4.84 12.33
N GLU A 150 -20.65 -5.49 11.26
CA GLU A 150 -20.90 -6.92 11.26
C GLU A 150 -19.57 -7.66 11.14
N PRO A 151 -19.33 -8.71 11.94
CA PRO A 151 -18.18 -9.58 11.74
C PRO A 151 -18.15 -10.09 10.30
N TYR A 152 -16.97 -10.05 9.66
CA TYR A 152 -16.76 -10.50 8.29
C TYR A 152 -17.49 -9.70 7.19
N ALA A 153 -18.01 -8.52 7.50
CA ALA A 153 -18.51 -7.61 6.47
C ALA A 153 -17.41 -7.25 5.46
N PRO A 154 -17.76 -6.98 4.18
CA PRO A 154 -16.81 -6.46 3.21
C PRO A 154 -16.11 -5.19 3.71
N PRO A 155 -14.83 -4.97 3.35
CA PRO A 155 -14.09 -3.80 3.79
C PRO A 155 -14.73 -2.51 3.22
N PRO A 156 -14.56 -1.36 3.88
CA PRO A 156 -15.06 -0.07 3.36
C PRO A 156 -14.60 0.20 1.93
N LEU A 157 -13.41 -0.24 1.56
CA LEU A 157 -12.87 -0.13 0.21
C LEU A 157 -13.75 -0.81 -0.86
N GLU A 158 -14.58 -1.79 -0.50
CA GLU A 158 -15.51 -2.49 -1.39
C GLU A 158 -16.90 -1.86 -1.46
N VAL A 159 -17.37 -1.25 -0.36
CA VAL A 159 -18.78 -0.82 -0.26
C VAL A 159 -18.97 0.69 -0.17
N ALA A 160 -17.95 1.43 0.26
CA ALA A 160 -18.03 2.88 0.40
C ALA A 160 -17.87 3.58 -0.96
N PRO A 161 -18.44 4.78 -1.14
CA PRO A 161 -18.04 5.64 -2.23
C PRO A 161 -16.54 5.91 -2.16
N LEU A 162 -15.90 6.00 -3.32
CA LEU A 162 -14.48 6.31 -3.41
C LEU A 162 -14.18 7.08 -4.69
N PHE A 163 -13.14 7.89 -4.64
CA PHE A 163 -12.53 8.55 -5.79
C PHE A 163 -11.09 8.06 -5.93
N GLN A 164 -10.73 7.56 -7.11
CA GLN A 164 -9.46 6.91 -7.37
C GLN A 164 -8.72 7.61 -8.50
N MET A 165 -7.40 7.66 -8.36
CA MET A 165 -6.49 8.22 -9.33
C MET A 165 -5.31 7.25 -9.53
N SER A 166 -4.93 7.02 -10.78
CA SER A 166 -3.75 6.20 -11.08
C SER A 166 -3.04 6.69 -12.34
N SER A 167 -1.72 6.70 -12.32
CA SER A 167 -0.90 6.89 -13.51
C SER A 167 -0.72 5.61 -14.33
N LEU A 168 -1.31 4.48 -13.92
CA LEU A 168 -1.24 3.19 -14.62
C LEU A 168 -2.38 3.05 -15.65
N ASP A 169 -2.09 2.46 -16.80
CA ASP A 169 -3.07 2.15 -17.87
C ASP A 169 -3.80 0.83 -17.63
N GLY A 170 -3.21 -0.09 -16.87
CA GLY A 170 -3.86 -1.35 -16.55
C GLY A 170 -2.99 -2.38 -15.86
N PHE A 171 -3.57 -3.56 -15.64
CA PHE A 171 -2.89 -4.69 -15.00
C PHE A 171 -1.62 -5.14 -15.72
N GLN A 172 -1.60 -5.06 -17.05
CA GLN A 172 -0.44 -5.43 -17.85
C GLN A 172 0.75 -4.53 -17.54
N GLU A 173 0.52 -3.22 -17.37
CA GLU A 173 1.58 -2.27 -17.00
C GLU A 173 2.08 -2.52 -15.58
N LEU A 174 1.17 -2.75 -14.62
CA LEU A 174 1.52 -3.11 -13.25
C LEU A 174 2.38 -4.38 -13.20
N GLY A 175 1.94 -5.45 -13.87
CA GLY A 175 2.68 -6.71 -13.96
C GLY A 175 4.03 -6.55 -14.66
N ALA A 176 4.11 -5.74 -15.72
CA ALA A 176 5.36 -5.45 -16.41
C ALA A 176 6.34 -4.66 -15.53
N ILE A 177 5.86 -3.68 -14.76
CA ILE A 177 6.67 -2.95 -13.77
C ILE A 177 7.20 -3.92 -12.71
N TYR A 178 6.34 -4.75 -12.12
CA TYR A 178 6.78 -5.73 -11.13
C TYR A 178 7.83 -6.67 -11.71
N TYR A 179 7.56 -7.29 -12.85
CA TYR A 179 8.47 -8.24 -13.51
C TYR A 179 9.83 -7.62 -13.80
N ARG A 180 9.88 -6.39 -14.35
CA ARG A 180 11.16 -5.70 -14.61
C ARG A 180 11.99 -5.48 -13.35
N ASN A 181 11.33 -5.28 -12.20
CA ASN A 181 12.00 -5.07 -10.92
C ASN A 181 12.29 -6.37 -10.15
N SER A 182 11.75 -7.52 -10.58
CA SER A 182 11.89 -8.79 -9.86
C SER A 182 12.67 -9.87 -10.62
N VAL A 183 12.78 -9.76 -11.95
CA VAL A 183 13.32 -10.84 -12.80
C VAL A 183 14.78 -11.19 -12.51
N ASP A 184 15.60 -10.21 -12.12
CA ASP A 184 17.00 -10.40 -11.76
C ASP A 184 17.18 -10.95 -10.33
N LYS A 185 16.14 -10.85 -9.49
CA LYS A 185 16.15 -11.23 -8.07
C LYS A 185 16.06 -12.73 -7.82
N GLN A 186 15.65 -13.50 -8.82
CA GLN A 186 15.48 -14.96 -8.76
C GLN A 186 16.66 -15.73 -9.38
N THR A 187 17.86 -15.13 -9.41
CA THR A 187 19.05 -15.74 -10.02
C THR A 187 19.47 -17.03 -9.29
N VAL A 188 19.68 -18.11 -10.05
CA VAL A 188 20.18 -19.39 -9.53
C VAL A 188 21.69 -19.30 -9.28
N THR A 189 22.09 -19.27 -8.02
CA THR A 189 23.51 -19.38 -7.61
C THR A 189 23.91 -20.84 -7.43
N PRO A 190 25.22 -21.17 -7.37
CA PRO A 190 25.67 -22.53 -7.05
C PRO A 190 25.12 -23.06 -5.72
N GLU A 191 25.00 -22.19 -4.71
CA GLU A 191 24.44 -22.52 -3.39
C GLU A 191 22.95 -22.85 -3.48
N ILE A 192 22.18 -22.04 -4.22
CA ILE A 192 20.75 -22.30 -4.48
C ILE A 192 20.57 -23.60 -5.25
N ALA A 193 21.40 -23.87 -6.27
CA ALA A 193 21.32 -25.10 -7.05
C ALA A 193 21.63 -26.35 -6.21
N GLN A 194 22.66 -26.28 -5.38
CA GLN A 194 23.01 -27.37 -4.46
C GLN A 194 21.87 -27.63 -3.47
N LEU A 195 21.35 -26.57 -2.85
CA LEU A 195 20.25 -26.66 -1.89
C LEU A 195 18.99 -27.23 -2.54
N ALA A 196 18.61 -26.75 -3.73
CA ALA A 196 17.44 -27.24 -4.44
C ALA A 196 17.56 -28.75 -4.72
N SER A 197 18.73 -29.20 -5.20
CA SER A 197 19.01 -30.63 -5.43
C SER A 197 18.88 -31.47 -4.15
N GLN A 198 19.37 -30.97 -3.01
CA GLN A 198 19.23 -31.63 -1.71
C GLN A 198 17.77 -31.74 -1.25
N ILE A 199 16.99 -30.67 -1.41
CA ILE A 199 15.57 -30.64 -1.01
C ILE A 199 14.75 -31.62 -1.84
N VAL A 200 14.93 -31.61 -3.17
CA VAL A 200 14.10 -32.45 -4.06
C VAL A 200 14.53 -33.91 -4.01
N GLY A 201 15.84 -34.19 -3.90
CA GLY A 201 16.39 -35.54 -4.02
C GLY A 201 16.01 -36.16 -5.36
N THR A 202 15.15 -37.18 -5.33
CA THR A 202 14.64 -37.88 -6.53
C THR A 202 13.24 -37.44 -6.96
N LYS A 203 12.60 -36.52 -6.24
CA LYS A 203 11.24 -36.03 -6.56
C LYS A 203 11.26 -35.21 -7.85
N THR A 204 10.12 -35.19 -8.55
CA THR A 204 9.95 -34.41 -9.79
C THR A 204 8.58 -33.72 -9.82
N GLY A 205 8.40 -32.76 -10.75
CA GLY A 205 7.13 -32.06 -10.94
C GLY A 205 6.58 -31.43 -9.65
N VAL A 206 5.29 -31.64 -9.40
CA VAL A 206 4.58 -31.08 -8.23
C VAL A 206 5.16 -31.57 -6.89
N GLU A 207 5.68 -32.80 -6.80
CA GLU A 207 6.27 -33.30 -5.55
C GLU A 207 7.58 -32.58 -5.22
N ALA A 208 8.40 -32.27 -6.23
CA ALA A 208 9.59 -31.46 -6.06
C ALA A 208 9.24 -30.02 -5.67
N ALA A 209 8.24 -29.43 -6.34
CA ALA A 209 7.77 -28.09 -6.01
C ALA A 209 7.24 -27.99 -4.57
N ARG A 210 6.48 -29.00 -4.12
CA ARG A 210 5.98 -29.09 -2.74
C ARG A 210 7.12 -29.21 -1.73
N ALA A 211 8.12 -30.04 -2.00
CA ALA A 211 9.28 -30.16 -1.12
C ALA A 211 10.04 -28.82 -0.97
N ILE A 212 10.18 -28.07 -2.08
CA ILE A 212 10.77 -26.72 -2.06
C ILE A 212 9.90 -25.76 -1.25
N HIS A 213 8.59 -25.73 -1.49
CA HIS A 213 7.65 -24.92 -0.73
C HIS A 213 7.76 -25.19 0.78
N ASP A 214 7.69 -26.46 1.18
CA ASP A 214 7.70 -26.86 2.59
C ASP A 214 9.03 -26.52 3.25
N TRP A 215 10.14 -26.64 2.51
CA TRP A 215 11.45 -26.19 2.98
C TRP A 215 11.49 -24.68 3.20
N VAL A 216 11.05 -23.88 2.22
CA VAL A 216 11.03 -22.41 2.34
C VAL A 216 10.16 -21.99 3.54
N ALA A 217 8.95 -22.53 3.64
CA ALA A 217 8.01 -22.24 4.73
C ALA A 217 8.56 -22.61 6.13
N SER A 218 9.40 -23.64 6.20
CA SER A 218 9.98 -24.12 7.47
C SER A 218 11.29 -23.41 7.85
N ASN A 219 12.02 -22.84 6.89
CA ASN A 219 13.38 -22.34 7.09
C ASN A 219 13.53 -20.82 6.90
N ILE A 220 12.56 -20.17 6.26
CA ILE A 220 12.58 -18.73 6.02
C ILE A 220 11.51 -18.07 6.88
N ARG A 221 11.94 -17.16 7.76
CA ARG A 221 11.03 -16.46 8.67
C ARG A 221 10.35 -15.30 7.95
N TYR A 222 9.03 -15.24 8.01
CA TYR A 222 8.30 -14.07 7.54
C TYR A 222 8.62 -12.85 8.42
N LEU A 223 9.09 -11.78 7.79
CA LEU A 223 9.38 -10.49 8.42
C LEU A 223 9.06 -9.39 7.41
N ALA A 224 8.23 -8.41 7.79
CA ALA A 224 7.93 -7.27 6.92
C ALA A 224 9.20 -6.43 6.69
N VAL A 225 9.62 -6.29 5.43
CA VAL A 225 10.80 -5.50 5.05
C VAL A 225 10.40 -4.43 4.03
N TRP A 226 10.07 -3.24 4.54
CA TRP A 226 9.61 -2.07 3.79
C TRP A 226 10.54 -0.87 4.06
N LEU A 227 11.73 -0.91 3.47
CA LEU A 227 12.75 0.12 3.56
C LEU A 227 12.77 1.02 2.31
N GLY A 228 12.19 2.22 2.43
CA GLY A 228 12.12 3.22 1.37
C GLY A 228 10.97 2.99 0.38
N ASP A 229 10.89 3.89 -0.61
CA ASP A 229 9.73 4.03 -1.50
C ASP A 229 9.42 2.80 -2.36
N THR A 230 10.41 1.96 -2.66
CA THR A 230 10.26 0.83 -3.57
C THR A 230 10.09 -0.51 -2.85
N ALA A 231 10.32 -0.54 -1.55
CA ALA A 231 10.43 -1.80 -0.79
C ALA A 231 9.10 -2.49 -0.53
N ALA A 232 7.96 -1.86 -0.83
CA ALA A 232 6.68 -2.55 -0.76
C ALA A 232 6.58 -3.70 -1.80
N MET A 233 7.25 -3.56 -2.95
CA MET A 233 6.97 -4.42 -4.12
C MET A 233 8.22 -4.93 -4.85
N VAL A 234 9.43 -4.41 -4.57
CA VAL A 234 10.68 -4.91 -5.18
C VAL A 234 11.36 -5.92 -4.25
N PRO A 235 11.53 -7.21 -4.63
CA PRO A 235 12.13 -8.21 -3.76
C PRO A 235 13.65 -8.04 -3.64
N HIS A 236 14.20 -8.57 -2.54
CA HIS A 236 15.63 -8.80 -2.40
C HIS A 236 16.08 -9.98 -3.27
N ASP A 237 17.38 -10.02 -3.58
CA ASP A 237 17.99 -11.13 -4.30
C ASP A 237 17.81 -12.44 -3.50
N ALA A 238 17.44 -13.54 -4.18
CA ALA A 238 17.20 -14.85 -3.58
C ALA A 238 18.36 -15.33 -2.70
N ALA A 239 19.61 -15.08 -3.12
CA ALA A 239 20.80 -15.41 -2.34
C ALA A 239 20.87 -14.62 -1.02
N THR A 240 20.45 -13.35 -1.04
CA THR A 240 20.35 -12.52 0.17
C THR A 240 19.28 -13.05 1.11
N VAL A 241 18.10 -13.39 0.57
CA VAL A 241 16.99 -13.98 1.37
C VAL A 241 17.43 -15.29 2.01
N LEU A 242 18.06 -16.18 1.24
CA LEU A 242 18.59 -17.46 1.73
C LEU A 242 19.63 -17.26 2.84
N LYS A 243 20.57 -16.34 2.63
CA LYS A 243 21.61 -16.01 3.62
C LYS A 243 21.04 -15.42 4.91
N ASN A 244 20.04 -14.55 4.79
CA ASN A 244 19.42 -13.88 5.93
C ASN A 244 18.47 -14.80 6.70
N GLY A 245 17.84 -15.77 6.03
CA GLY A 245 16.84 -16.66 6.62
C GLY A 245 15.51 -15.96 6.94
N TYR A 246 15.26 -14.80 6.34
CA TYR A 246 14.00 -14.06 6.49
C TYR A 246 13.71 -13.16 5.28
N GLY A 247 12.45 -12.76 5.15
CA GLY A 247 11.95 -11.82 4.15
C GLY A 247 10.42 -11.69 4.24
N ASP A 248 9.80 -10.85 3.41
CA ASP A 248 8.34 -10.80 3.29
C ASP A 248 7.83 -11.58 2.06
N CYS A 249 6.60 -11.36 1.62
CA CYS A 249 5.94 -12.15 0.58
C CYS A 249 6.73 -12.23 -0.73
N LYS A 250 7.19 -11.09 -1.25
CA LYS A 250 7.96 -11.01 -2.50
C LYS A 250 9.35 -11.65 -2.36
N ASP A 251 9.95 -11.61 -1.18
CA ASP A 251 11.25 -12.25 -0.89
C ASP A 251 11.12 -13.79 -0.82
N HIS A 252 10.03 -14.29 -0.22
CA HIS A 252 9.73 -15.73 -0.25
C HIS A 252 9.52 -16.21 -1.69
N VAL A 253 8.79 -15.43 -2.48
CA VAL A 253 8.56 -15.70 -3.90
C VAL A 253 9.90 -15.71 -4.66
N SER A 254 10.77 -14.70 -4.51
CA SER A 254 12.04 -14.65 -5.25
C SER A 254 12.95 -15.84 -4.94
N LEU A 255 13.06 -16.24 -3.67
CA LEU A 255 13.81 -17.43 -3.27
C LEU A 255 13.19 -18.73 -3.79
N MET A 256 11.88 -18.88 -3.65
CA MET A 256 11.18 -20.09 -4.11
C MET A 256 11.29 -20.24 -5.64
N GLN A 257 11.15 -19.14 -6.41
CA GLN A 257 11.33 -19.17 -7.85
C GLN A 257 12.76 -19.57 -8.25
N ALA A 258 13.79 -19.09 -7.54
CA ALA A 258 15.18 -19.48 -7.80
C ALA A 258 15.42 -20.98 -7.51
N LEU A 259 14.89 -21.51 -6.41
CA LEU A 259 14.97 -22.93 -6.07
C LEU A 259 14.25 -23.81 -7.10
N LEU A 260 13.05 -23.40 -7.55
CA LEU A 260 12.28 -24.11 -8.58
C LEU A 260 13.01 -24.08 -9.94
N ALA A 261 13.55 -22.93 -10.34
CA ALA A 261 14.29 -22.78 -11.57
C ALA A 261 15.54 -23.68 -11.60
N ALA A 262 16.23 -23.84 -10.46
CA ALA A 262 17.40 -24.70 -10.34
C ALA A 262 17.11 -26.19 -10.63
N VAL A 263 15.85 -26.62 -10.48
CA VAL A 263 15.37 -27.98 -10.80
C VAL A 263 14.47 -28.01 -12.03
N ASN A 264 14.56 -26.99 -12.89
CA ASN A 264 13.83 -26.86 -14.15
C ASN A 264 12.30 -26.81 -14.02
N ILE A 265 11.77 -26.32 -12.89
CA ILE A 265 10.33 -26.08 -12.71
C ILE A 265 10.04 -24.61 -13.03
N ARG A 266 9.19 -24.38 -14.04
CA ARG A 266 8.79 -23.01 -14.42
C ARG A 266 7.89 -22.42 -13.34
N SER A 267 8.10 -21.14 -13.07
CA SER A 267 7.29 -20.39 -12.11
C SER A 267 7.17 -18.92 -12.52
N ALA A 268 6.13 -18.26 -12.05
CA ALA A 268 5.90 -16.83 -12.21
C ALA A 268 5.38 -16.23 -10.90
N PRO A 269 5.65 -14.95 -10.60
CA PRO A 269 5.01 -14.28 -9.48
C PRO A 269 3.53 -14.00 -9.80
N ALA A 270 2.66 -14.27 -8.85
CA ALA A 270 1.24 -13.94 -8.90
C ALA A 270 0.94 -12.84 -7.88
N LEU A 271 0.66 -11.64 -8.39
CA LEU A 271 0.23 -10.50 -7.58
C LEU A 271 -1.24 -10.65 -7.22
N ILE A 272 -1.57 -10.61 -5.93
CA ILE A 272 -2.93 -10.85 -5.46
C ILE A 272 -3.37 -9.82 -4.43
N GLN A 273 -4.68 -9.75 -4.26
CA GLN A 273 -5.28 -9.14 -3.09
C GLN A 273 -5.58 -10.22 -2.06
N TRP A 274 -4.82 -10.23 -0.99
CA TRP A 274 -5.09 -11.07 0.17
C TRP A 274 -6.09 -10.37 1.11
N GLY A 275 -7.19 -11.05 1.43
CA GLY A 275 -8.21 -10.55 2.34
C GLY A 275 -9.60 -10.51 1.71
N GLY A 276 -10.43 -9.58 2.21
CA GLY A 276 -11.88 -9.55 1.91
C GLY A 276 -12.32 -8.62 0.79
N LEU A 277 -11.44 -8.24 -0.15
CA LEU A 277 -11.83 -7.44 -1.31
C LEU A 277 -12.15 -8.37 -2.48
N PHE A 278 -13.43 -8.56 -2.75
CA PHE A 278 -13.96 -9.50 -3.75
C PHE A 278 -14.43 -8.82 -5.04
N GLN A 279 -14.52 -7.50 -5.04
CA GLN A 279 -14.85 -6.70 -6.22
C GLN A 279 -13.62 -5.90 -6.68
N PRO A 280 -13.40 -5.78 -8.00
CA PRO A 280 -12.34 -4.94 -8.52
C PRO A 280 -12.57 -3.47 -8.15
N LEU A 281 -11.47 -2.75 -7.94
CA LEU A 281 -11.51 -1.29 -7.82
C LEU A 281 -11.86 -0.65 -9.17
N PRO A 282 -12.44 0.57 -9.18
CA PRO A 282 -12.76 1.29 -10.41
C PRO A 282 -11.58 1.51 -11.36
N LEU A 283 -10.38 1.73 -10.82
CA LEU A 283 -9.13 1.72 -11.58
C LEU A 283 -8.19 0.64 -11.06
N TRP A 284 -7.32 0.20 -11.95
CA TRP A 284 -6.14 -0.56 -11.60
C TRP A 284 -5.15 0.34 -10.84
N SER A 285 -4.73 -0.11 -9.66
CA SER A 285 -3.72 0.56 -8.86
C SER A 285 -3.00 -0.44 -7.97
N THR A 286 -1.85 -0.04 -7.43
CA THR A 286 -1.16 -0.82 -6.40
C THR A 286 -2.00 -1.04 -5.14
N GLN A 287 -3.07 -0.26 -4.92
CA GLN A 287 -3.93 -0.42 -3.74
C GLN A 287 -4.90 -1.61 -3.85
N GLY A 288 -5.09 -2.14 -5.06
CA GLY A 288 -5.84 -3.37 -5.28
C GLY A 288 -5.02 -4.64 -5.05
N ILE A 289 -3.76 -4.53 -4.64
CA ILE A 289 -2.82 -5.66 -4.47
C ILE A 289 -2.06 -5.45 -3.15
N ASN A 290 -1.92 -6.50 -2.35
CA ASN A 290 -1.18 -6.41 -1.09
C ASN A 290 -0.30 -7.64 -0.79
N HIS A 291 -0.27 -8.62 -1.71
CA HIS A 291 0.48 -9.85 -1.50
C HIS A 291 0.95 -10.47 -2.83
N VAL A 292 1.96 -11.35 -2.75
CA VAL A 292 2.53 -12.05 -3.90
C VAL A 292 2.71 -13.53 -3.56
N MET A 293 2.37 -14.41 -4.50
CA MET A 293 2.55 -15.86 -4.40
C MET A 293 3.33 -16.38 -5.63
N VAL A 294 3.72 -17.65 -5.59
CA VAL A 294 4.31 -18.34 -6.75
C VAL A 294 3.17 -18.98 -7.55
N TYR A 295 3.23 -18.92 -8.88
CA TYR A 295 2.36 -19.65 -9.79
C TYR A 295 3.20 -20.60 -10.65
N LEU A 296 2.77 -21.86 -10.76
CA LEU A 296 3.39 -22.91 -11.55
C LEU A 296 2.56 -23.14 -12.84
N PRO A 297 2.91 -22.48 -13.96
CA PRO A 297 2.08 -22.49 -15.17
C PRO A 297 1.94 -23.86 -15.83
N ASP A 298 2.90 -24.77 -15.64
CA ASP A 298 2.83 -26.14 -16.18
C ASP A 298 1.84 -27.04 -15.44
N HIS A 299 1.35 -26.58 -14.28
CA HIS A 299 0.50 -27.36 -13.39
C HIS A 299 -0.80 -26.63 -13.01
N ASP A 300 -0.99 -25.39 -13.46
CA ASP A 300 -2.10 -24.50 -13.06
C ASP A 300 -2.28 -24.45 -11.54
N LEU A 301 -1.16 -24.22 -10.83
CA LEU A 301 -1.09 -24.30 -9.37
C LEU A 301 -0.47 -23.04 -8.77
N TYR A 302 -1.05 -22.56 -7.66
CA TYR A 302 -0.52 -21.47 -6.83
C TYR A 302 -0.02 -22.01 -5.49
#